data_AF-A0A0N0RT84-F1
#
_entry.id   AF-A0A0N0RT84-F1
#
_cell.length_a   1.000
_cell.length_b   1.000
_cell.length_c   1.000
_cell.angle_alpha   90.00
_cell.angle_beta   90.00
_cell.angle_gamma   90.00
#
_symmetry.space_group_name_H-M   'P 1'
#
loop_
_entity.id
_entity.type
_entity.pdbx_description
1 polymer ?
#
loop_
_entity_poly.entity_id
_entity_poly.type
_entity_poly.pdbx_seq_one_letter_code
_entity_poly.pdbx_strand_id
1 'polypeptide(L)'
;MSRLFGLSGVIDRGMALHKMIRLLTHGLGGEGYLNFEGNEFGHPEWLDFPRAGNNNSFWYARRQLNLTEDTNLRYQYLNNFDRSMNKLEGKYGWLHAAQGYISLKNEADKIIVFERAGLVFIFNFHPSQSFSDYRIGIDVAGTYRIVLNTDSEEHGGHNRIDESTRFFTTPLEWNGRKNWTHIYIPSRTAIVMALGDDQQS
;
A
#
# COMPACT_ATOMS: atom_id res chain seq x y z
N MET A 1 8.30 13.57 12.56
CA MET A 1 6.93 12.99 12.50
C MET A 1 5.82 14.00 12.86
N SER A 2 6.11 15.27 13.16
CA SER A 2 5.07 16.30 13.35
C SER A 2 4.54 16.84 12.01
N ARG A 3 3.24 17.17 11.97
CA ARG A 3 2.54 17.84 10.86
C ARG A 3 2.71 19.35 10.86
N LEU A 4 3.16 19.94 11.97
CA LEU A 4 3.36 21.39 12.10
C LEU A 4 4.58 21.90 11.32
N PHE A 5 5.45 21.01 10.89
CA PHE A 5 6.61 21.31 10.05
C PHE A 5 6.48 20.68 8.67
N GLY A 6 7.16 21.25 7.68
CA GLY A 6 7.22 20.70 6.33
C GLY A 6 7.60 19.21 6.30
N LEU A 7 7.04 18.47 5.34
CA LEU A 7 7.35 17.06 5.16
C LEU A 7 8.74 16.93 4.50
N SER A 8 9.73 16.50 5.28
CA SER A 8 11.07 16.25 4.72
C SER A 8 11.05 15.02 3.82
N GLY A 9 11.90 15.00 2.79
CA GLY A 9 12.01 13.86 1.87
C GLY A 9 12.42 12.55 2.54
N VAL A 10 13.01 12.60 3.75
CA VAL A 10 13.31 11.41 4.55
C VAL A 10 12.04 10.82 5.17
N ILE A 11 11.21 11.65 5.78
CA ILE A 11 9.95 11.20 6.41
C ILE A 11 8.95 10.78 5.33
N ASP A 12 8.86 11.52 4.23
CA ASP A 12 8.03 11.17 3.08
C ASP A 12 8.36 9.76 2.55
N ARG A 13 9.65 9.52 2.27
CA ARG A 13 10.15 8.20 1.87
C ARG A 13 9.79 7.11 2.88
N GLY A 14 10.04 7.37 4.16
CA GLY A 14 9.84 6.38 5.23
C GLY A 14 8.37 5.97 5.32
N MET A 15 7.46 6.94 5.30
CA MET A 15 6.01 6.69 5.36
C MET A 15 5.51 5.95 4.13
N ALA A 16 5.93 6.36 2.93
CA ALA A 16 5.53 5.71 1.69
C ALA A 16 5.97 4.23 1.66
N LEU A 17 7.25 3.96 1.93
CA LEU A 17 7.78 2.60 1.92
C LEU A 17 7.21 1.73 3.05
N HIS A 18 6.93 2.30 4.23
CA HIS A 18 6.30 1.55 5.31
C HIS A 18 4.93 0.97 4.90
N LYS A 19 4.09 1.78 4.23
CA LYS A 19 2.81 1.33 3.69
C LYS A 19 3.00 0.28 2.59
N MET A 20 3.88 0.55 1.63
CA MET A 20 4.08 -0.32 0.47
C MET A 20 4.67 -1.68 0.83
N ILE A 21 5.67 -1.73 1.72
CA ILE A 21 6.26 -3.00 2.17
C ILE A 21 5.19 -3.87 2.83
N ARG A 22 4.41 -3.29 3.74
CA ARG A 22 3.34 -4.01 4.44
C ARG A 22 2.27 -4.51 3.48
N LEU A 23 1.84 -3.68 2.53
CA LEU A 23 0.85 -4.10 1.53
C LEU A 23 1.38 -5.20 0.60
N LEU A 24 2.64 -5.13 0.17
CA LEU A 24 3.24 -6.16 -0.66
C LEU A 24 3.32 -7.49 0.11
N THR A 25 3.77 -7.46 1.37
CA THR A 25 3.77 -8.63 2.25
C THR A 25 2.36 -9.18 2.48
N HIS A 26 1.38 -8.31 2.76
CA HIS A 26 0.01 -8.72 3.04
C HIS A 26 -0.73 -9.23 1.79
N GLY A 27 -0.42 -8.69 0.61
CA GLY A 27 -1.05 -9.06 -0.66
C GLY A 27 -0.45 -10.29 -1.32
N LEU A 28 0.87 -10.51 -1.18
CA LEU A 28 1.60 -11.53 -1.94
C LEU A 28 2.37 -12.55 -1.08
N GLY A 29 2.56 -12.28 0.21
CA GLY A 29 3.49 -13.03 1.06
C GLY A 29 3.00 -14.38 1.59
N GLY A 30 1.70 -14.67 1.52
CA GLY A 30 1.14 -15.96 1.95
C GLY A 30 -0.36 -15.91 2.21
N GLU A 31 -0.83 -16.83 3.05
CA GLU A 31 -2.25 -17.11 3.34
C GLU A 31 -2.72 -16.56 4.70
N GLY A 32 -1.90 -15.75 5.34
CA GLY A 32 -2.20 -15.07 6.60
C GLY A 32 -1.31 -13.84 6.78
N TYR A 33 -1.76 -12.90 7.62
CA TYR A 33 -1.00 -11.72 7.98
C TYR A 33 -0.86 -11.60 9.50
N LEU A 34 0.30 -11.15 9.95
CA LEU A 34 0.59 -10.89 11.35
C LEU A 34 1.25 -9.53 11.47
N ASN A 35 0.82 -8.77 12.48
CA ASN A 35 1.43 -7.51 12.85
C ASN A 35 1.67 -7.49 14.37
N PHE A 36 2.86 -7.08 14.78
CA PHE A 36 3.20 -6.92 16.19
C PHE A 36 2.78 -5.54 16.68
N GLU A 37 2.19 -5.47 17.87
CA GLU A 37 1.59 -4.25 18.44
C GLU A 37 2.54 -3.04 18.36
N GLY A 38 2.03 -1.94 17.79
CA GLY A 38 2.76 -0.70 17.53
C GLY A 38 3.30 -0.58 16.10
N ASN A 39 3.60 -1.70 15.43
CA ASN A 39 4.15 -1.66 14.08
C ASN A 39 3.11 -1.20 13.04
N GLU A 40 1.83 -1.29 13.35
CA GLU A 40 0.74 -0.86 12.48
C GLU A 40 0.82 0.64 12.16
N PHE A 41 1.33 1.43 13.11
CA PHE A 41 1.51 2.87 12.95
C PHE A 41 2.98 3.29 12.90
N GLY A 42 3.91 2.34 12.77
CA GLY A 42 5.35 2.63 12.74
C GLY A 42 5.85 3.23 14.07
N HIS A 43 5.51 2.58 15.19
CA HIS A 43 5.93 2.99 16.52
C HIS A 43 7.45 3.26 16.56
N PRO A 44 7.89 4.42 17.10
CA PRO A 44 9.30 4.79 17.13
C PRO A 44 10.10 3.97 18.15
N GLU A 45 11.39 4.24 18.25
CA GLU A 45 12.29 3.60 19.24
C GLU A 45 12.37 2.08 19.03
N TRP A 46 12.44 1.31 20.12
CA TRP A 46 12.50 -0.15 20.14
C TRP A 46 11.89 -0.67 21.44
N LEU A 47 11.63 -1.98 21.52
CA LEU A 47 11.22 -2.68 22.74
C LEU A 47 12.47 -3.24 23.43
N ASP A 48 12.70 -2.91 24.69
CA ASP A 48 13.75 -3.50 25.52
C ASP A 48 13.21 -3.77 26.93
N PHE A 49 13.32 -5.01 27.39
CA PHE A 49 12.85 -5.41 28.72
C PHE A 49 13.89 -5.06 29.79
N PRO A 50 13.47 -4.84 31.05
CA PRO A 50 14.38 -4.64 32.16
C PRO A 50 15.39 -5.78 32.29
N ARG A 51 16.68 -5.44 32.26
CA ARG A 51 17.80 -6.38 32.42
C ARG A 51 19.03 -5.66 32.94
N ALA A 52 20.03 -6.42 33.40
CA ALA A 52 21.30 -5.85 33.89
C ALA A 52 21.95 -4.86 32.89
N GLY A 53 21.95 -5.20 31.60
CA GLY A 53 22.54 -4.37 30.54
C GLY A 53 21.80 -3.06 30.22
N ASN A 54 20.65 -2.79 30.84
CA ASN A 54 19.95 -1.49 30.77
C ASN A 54 19.57 -0.96 32.16
N ASN A 55 20.28 -1.38 33.20
CA ASN A 55 20.02 -1.00 34.60
C ASN A 55 18.59 -1.29 35.07
N ASN A 56 18.01 -2.42 34.64
CA ASN A 56 16.62 -2.80 34.90
C ASN A 56 15.60 -1.71 34.53
N SER A 57 15.87 -0.99 33.44
CA SER A 57 15.00 0.09 32.96
C SER A 57 13.73 -0.45 32.31
N PHE A 58 12.59 0.14 32.68
CA PHE A 58 11.29 -0.09 32.03
C PHE A 58 10.99 0.94 30.94
N TRP A 59 11.90 1.89 30.67
CA TRP A 59 11.65 3.02 29.77
C TRP A 59 11.18 2.60 28.37
N TYR A 60 11.75 1.52 27.82
CA TYR A 60 11.40 0.99 26.50
C TYR A 60 10.44 -0.20 26.56
N ALA A 61 10.06 -0.67 27.75
CA ALA A 61 9.12 -1.78 27.94
C ALA A 61 7.66 -1.29 27.95
N ARG A 62 7.26 -0.53 26.92
CA ARG A 62 5.95 0.12 26.82
C ARG A 62 5.49 0.30 25.38
N ARG A 63 4.24 0.75 25.23
CA ARG A 63 3.65 1.22 23.97
C ARG A 63 3.13 2.64 24.10
N GLN A 64 3.48 3.49 23.14
CA GLN A 64 3.10 4.89 23.06
C GLN A 64 1.85 5.04 22.16
N LEU A 65 0.72 4.45 22.59
CA LEU A 65 -0.50 4.41 21.78
C LEU A 65 -1.08 5.81 21.50
N ASN A 66 -0.84 6.76 22.40
CA ASN A 66 -1.17 8.18 22.27
C ASN A 66 -0.60 8.83 20.99
N LEU A 67 0.46 8.27 20.39
CA LEU A 67 1.06 8.79 19.15
C LEU A 67 0.09 8.76 17.96
N THR A 68 -0.87 7.84 17.96
CA THR A 68 -1.90 7.75 16.92
C THR A 68 -3.08 8.69 17.14
N GLU A 69 -3.27 9.17 18.37
CA GLU A 69 -4.36 10.04 18.78
C GLU A 69 -4.01 11.53 18.64
N ASP A 70 -2.71 11.86 18.70
CA ASP A 70 -2.24 13.23 18.49
C ASP A 70 -2.36 13.62 17.01
N THR A 71 -3.36 14.44 16.71
CA THR A 71 -3.64 14.93 15.36
C THR A 71 -2.55 15.84 14.82
N ASN A 72 -1.60 16.33 15.64
CA ASN A 72 -0.41 17.06 15.17
C ASN A 72 0.72 16.12 14.73
N LEU A 73 0.59 14.80 14.89
CA LEU A 73 1.58 13.80 14.45
C LEU A 73 1.13 13.07 13.17
N ARG A 74 2.09 12.44 12.52
CA ARG A 74 1.91 11.69 11.26
C ARG A 74 1.65 10.19 11.45
N TYR A 75 1.76 9.65 12.67
CA TYR A 75 1.55 8.22 12.93
C TYR A 75 0.12 7.76 12.59
N GLN A 76 -0.87 8.65 12.77
CA GLN A 76 -2.27 8.42 12.37
C GLN A 76 -2.41 7.99 10.90
N TYR A 77 -1.56 8.50 10.00
CA TYR A 77 -1.62 8.17 8.58
C TYR A 77 -1.23 6.71 8.29
N LEU A 78 -0.24 6.19 9.01
CA LEU A 78 0.16 4.78 8.92
C LEU A 78 -0.91 3.87 9.55
N ASN A 79 -1.49 4.31 10.67
CA ASN A 79 -2.59 3.61 11.34
C ASN A 79 -3.86 3.53 10.47
N ASN A 80 -4.23 4.64 9.81
CA ASN A 80 -5.37 4.69 8.90
C ASN A 80 -5.14 3.77 7.69
N PHE A 81 -3.94 3.80 7.12
CA PHE A 81 -3.58 2.89 6.03
C PHE A 81 -3.69 1.43 6.46
N ASP A 82 -3.19 1.07 7.64
CA ASP A 82 -3.30 -0.28 8.17
C ASP A 82 -4.75 -0.73 8.32
N ARG A 83 -5.60 0.13 8.89
CA ARG A 83 -7.03 -0.10 8.99
C ARG A 83 -7.67 -0.34 7.62
N SER A 84 -7.36 0.51 6.64
CA SER A 84 -7.88 0.40 5.27
C SER A 84 -7.41 -0.90 4.60
N MET A 85 -6.13 -1.28 4.75
CA MET A 85 -5.57 -2.52 4.23
C MET A 85 -6.31 -3.75 4.78
N ASN A 86 -6.47 -3.84 6.11
CA ASN A 86 -7.16 -4.98 6.75
C ASN A 86 -8.66 -5.01 6.42
N LYS A 87 -9.34 -3.85 6.37
CA LYS A 87 -10.75 -3.78 5.96
C LYS A 87 -10.95 -4.21 4.51
N LEU A 88 -10.03 -3.84 3.63
CA LEU A 88 -10.06 -4.23 2.23
C LEU A 88 -9.84 -5.73 2.08
N GLU A 89 -8.91 -6.31 2.86
CA GLU A 89 -8.72 -7.76 2.89
C GLU A 89 -9.98 -8.46 3.41
N GLY A 90 -10.57 -8.00 4.51
CA GLY A 90 -11.84 -8.57 5.00
C GLY A 90 -13.00 -8.49 4.00
N LYS A 91 -12.93 -7.57 3.03
CA LYS A 91 -13.92 -7.46 1.94
C LYS A 91 -13.64 -8.40 0.76
N TYR A 92 -12.39 -8.50 0.31
CA TYR A 92 -12.02 -9.22 -0.92
C TYR A 92 -11.37 -10.59 -0.67
N GLY A 93 -10.92 -10.87 0.55
CA GLY A 93 -10.42 -12.17 1.01
C GLY A 93 -9.18 -12.67 0.30
N TRP A 94 -8.22 -11.79 -0.04
CA TRP A 94 -7.06 -12.24 -0.82
C TRP A 94 -6.11 -13.17 -0.07
N LEU A 95 -6.10 -13.19 1.27
CA LEU A 95 -5.30 -14.15 2.04
C LEU A 95 -5.85 -15.58 1.91
N HIS A 96 -7.16 -15.73 1.69
CA HIS A 96 -7.81 -17.02 1.49
C HIS A 96 -7.86 -17.47 0.02
N ALA A 97 -7.47 -16.59 -0.90
CA ALA A 97 -7.38 -16.90 -2.32
C ALA A 97 -6.08 -17.66 -2.64
N ALA A 98 -6.10 -18.37 -3.77
CA ALA A 98 -4.92 -18.97 -4.35
C ALA A 98 -3.79 -17.93 -4.56
N GLN A 99 -2.56 -18.42 -4.70
CA GLN A 99 -1.39 -17.57 -4.91
C GLN A 99 -1.60 -16.62 -6.09
N GLY A 100 -1.18 -15.36 -5.91
CA GLY A 100 -1.33 -14.33 -6.93
C GLY A 100 -0.49 -14.58 -8.18
N TYR A 101 -0.99 -14.11 -9.33
CA TYR A 101 -0.26 -14.14 -10.60
C TYR A 101 0.54 -12.84 -10.77
N ILE A 102 1.86 -12.93 -10.83
CA ILE A 102 2.75 -11.77 -11.02
C ILE A 102 2.90 -11.51 -12.52
N SER A 103 2.23 -10.48 -13.03
CA SER A 103 2.33 -10.10 -14.44
C SER A 103 3.57 -9.26 -14.75
N LEU A 104 4.05 -8.46 -13.79
CA LEU A 104 5.20 -7.59 -14.01
C LEU A 104 6.13 -7.51 -12.79
N LYS A 105 7.43 -7.59 -13.05
CA LYS A 105 8.54 -7.32 -12.13
C LYS A 105 9.64 -6.59 -12.89
N ASN A 106 9.42 -5.30 -13.14
CA ASN A 106 10.31 -4.49 -13.95
C ASN A 106 11.43 -3.91 -13.08
N GLU A 107 12.64 -4.44 -13.27
CA GLU A 107 13.83 -4.03 -12.52
C GLU A 107 14.29 -2.61 -12.85
N ALA A 108 14.10 -2.11 -14.08
CA ALA A 108 14.52 -0.76 -14.43
C ALA A 108 13.59 0.27 -13.77
N ASP A 109 12.29 0.13 -14.06
CA ASP A 109 11.24 1.05 -13.62
C ASP A 109 10.89 0.87 -12.14
N LYS A 110 11.32 -0.24 -11.51
CA LYS A 110 10.99 -0.64 -10.14
C LYS A 110 9.47 -0.82 -9.94
N ILE A 111 8.80 -1.36 -10.96
CA ILE A 111 7.36 -1.63 -10.93
C ILE A 111 7.09 -3.11 -10.67
N ILE A 112 6.18 -3.38 -9.75
CA ILE A 112 5.61 -4.72 -9.52
C ILE A 112 4.11 -4.66 -9.78
N VAL A 113 3.59 -5.59 -10.57
CA VAL A 113 2.15 -5.79 -10.79
C VAL A 113 1.80 -7.25 -10.60
N PHE A 114 0.75 -7.50 -9.84
CA PHE A 114 0.19 -8.84 -9.68
C PHE A 114 -1.32 -8.81 -9.49
N GLU A 115 -1.97 -9.93 -9.79
CA GLU A 115 -3.39 -10.15 -9.54
C GLU A 115 -3.60 -11.18 -8.44
N ARG A 116 -4.50 -10.92 -7.49
CA ARG A 116 -4.90 -11.88 -6.47
C ARG A 116 -6.35 -11.61 -6.06
N ALA A 117 -7.16 -12.66 -5.92
CA ALA A 117 -8.59 -12.55 -5.60
C ALA A 117 -9.40 -11.59 -6.50
N GLY A 118 -9.08 -11.54 -7.80
CA GLY A 118 -9.74 -10.64 -8.76
C GLY A 118 -9.35 -9.16 -8.61
N LEU A 119 -8.41 -8.82 -7.72
CA LEU A 119 -7.84 -7.50 -7.59
C LEU A 119 -6.54 -7.39 -8.38
N VAL A 120 -6.24 -6.18 -8.87
CA VAL A 120 -4.96 -5.83 -9.52
C VAL A 120 -4.18 -4.95 -8.56
N PHE A 121 -3.02 -5.41 -8.12
CA PHE A 121 -2.10 -4.67 -7.26
C PHE A 121 -0.95 -4.10 -8.08
N ILE A 122 -0.67 -2.81 -7.90
CA ILE A 122 0.38 -2.09 -8.61
C ILE A 122 1.25 -1.35 -7.60
N PHE A 123 2.56 -1.53 -7.69
CA PHE A 123 3.55 -0.87 -6.85
C PHE A 123 4.59 -0.17 -7.72
N ASN A 124 4.87 1.10 -7.43
CA ASN A 124 6.01 1.83 -7.97
C ASN A 124 7.04 2.10 -6.87
N PHE A 125 8.08 1.27 -6.79
CA PHE A 125 9.17 1.42 -5.83
C PHE A 125 10.27 2.39 -6.31
N HIS A 126 10.12 3.02 -7.48
CA HIS A 126 11.14 3.95 -7.98
C HIS A 126 11.31 5.10 -6.99
N PRO A 127 12.54 5.50 -6.64
CA PRO A 127 12.77 6.57 -5.69
C PRO A 127 12.37 7.98 -6.16
N SER A 128 11.95 8.15 -7.42
CA SER A 128 11.83 9.47 -8.05
C SER A 128 10.96 9.50 -9.30
N GLN A 129 11.02 8.49 -10.17
CA GLN A 129 10.25 8.45 -11.41
C GLN A 129 8.78 8.12 -11.16
N SER A 130 7.93 8.97 -11.73
CA SER A 130 6.49 8.77 -11.83
C SER A 130 6.18 8.44 -13.28
N PHE A 131 5.28 7.50 -13.50
CA PHE A 131 4.94 7.07 -14.85
C PHE A 131 3.52 7.49 -15.19
N SER A 132 3.37 8.30 -16.23
CA SER A 132 2.11 8.53 -16.93
C SER A 132 1.91 7.42 -17.97
N ASP A 133 0.67 7.00 -18.16
CA ASP A 133 0.29 6.01 -19.19
C ASP A 133 1.05 4.67 -19.10
N TYR A 134 1.39 4.22 -17.90
CA TYR A 134 2.11 2.97 -17.70
C TYR A 134 1.20 1.78 -18.04
N ARG A 135 1.61 0.93 -18.98
CA ARG A 135 0.80 -0.21 -19.43
C ARG A 135 0.95 -1.42 -18.52
N ILE A 136 -0.18 -1.92 -18.01
CA ILE A 136 -0.25 -3.13 -17.19
C ILE A 136 -1.16 -4.17 -17.83
N GLY A 137 -0.86 -5.44 -17.64
CA GLY A 137 -1.70 -6.56 -18.09
C GLY A 137 -2.76 -6.91 -17.05
N ILE A 138 -3.97 -7.27 -17.51
CA ILE A 138 -5.14 -7.65 -16.70
C ILE A 138 -5.84 -8.86 -17.35
N ASP A 139 -6.25 -9.87 -16.58
CA ASP A 139 -6.89 -11.06 -17.16
C ASP A 139 -8.33 -10.81 -17.63
N VAL A 140 -9.12 -10.25 -16.72
CA VAL A 140 -10.57 -10.15 -16.87
C VAL A 140 -10.87 -8.78 -17.45
N ALA A 141 -11.49 -8.76 -18.62
CA ALA A 141 -11.91 -7.54 -19.26
C ALA A 141 -13.00 -6.83 -18.44
N GLY A 142 -13.03 -5.49 -18.51
CA GLY A 142 -14.07 -4.65 -17.93
C GLY A 142 -13.53 -3.28 -17.52
N THR A 143 -14.24 -2.65 -16.59
CA THR A 143 -13.91 -1.32 -16.07
C THR A 143 -13.43 -1.44 -14.63
N TYR A 144 -12.16 -1.11 -14.36
CA TYR A 144 -11.60 -1.17 -13.02
C TYR A 144 -11.69 0.19 -12.32
N ARG A 145 -11.73 0.14 -10.98
CA ARG A 145 -11.70 1.31 -10.10
C ARG A 145 -10.69 1.11 -8.99
N ILE A 146 -10.11 2.20 -8.51
CA ILE A 146 -9.23 2.17 -7.34
C ILE A 146 -10.06 1.87 -6.10
N VAL A 147 -9.58 0.93 -5.29
CA VAL A 147 -10.19 0.53 -4.01
C VAL A 147 -9.26 0.71 -2.82
N LEU A 148 -7.96 0.95 -3.09
CA LEU A 148 -6.98 1.41 -2.11
C LEU A 148 -5.89 2.21 -2.82
N ASN A 149 -5.52 3.34 -2.23
CA ASN A 149 -4.51 4.25 -2.77
C ASN A 149 -3.59 4.68 -1.62
N THR A 150 -2.32 4.28 -1.66
CA THR A 150 -1.37 4.70 -0.62
C THR A 150 -1.04 6.19 -0.69
N ASP A 151 -1.28 6.85 -1.82
CA ASP A 151 -0.98 8.27 -2.03
C ASP A 151 -2.12 9.20 -1.59
N SER A 152 -3.24 8.67 -1.08
CA SER A 152 -4.35 9.51 -0.61
C SER A 152 -3.96 10.37 0.60
N GLU A 153 -4.68 11.48 0.80
CA GLU A 153 -4.47 12.37 1.95
C GLU A 153 -4.69 11.65 3.29
N GLU A 154 -5.69 10.77 3.37
CA GLU A 154 -5.99 9.96 4.58
C GLU A 154 -4.82 9.07 4.98
N HIS A 155 -4.02 8.63 4.01
CA HIS A 155 -2.84 7.81 4.23
C HIS A 155 -1.55 8.64 4.29
N GLY A 156 -1.65 9.97 4.31
CA GLY A 156 -0.51 10.89 4.37
C GLY A 156 0.34 10.88 3.10
N GLY A 157 -0.26 10.59 1.94
CA GLY A 157 0.35 10.79 0.63
C GLY A 157 0.10 12.19 0.07
N HIS A 158 0.42 12.37 -1.21
CA HIS A 158 0.38 13.68 -1.88
C HIS A 158 -0.93 13.95 -2.65
N ASN A 159 -1.89 13.02 -2.57
CA ASN A 159 -3.20 13.08 -3.23
C ASN A 159 -3.12 13.34 -4.74
N ARG A 160 -2.19 12.68 -5.44
CA ARG A 160 -1.93 12.91 -6.87
C ARG A 160 -2.80 12.05 -7.80
N ILE A 161 -3.49 11.05 -7.25
CA ILE A 161 -4.28 10.08 -7.99
C ILE A 161 -5.76 10.36 -7.75
N ASP A 162 -6.50 10.63 -8.82
CA ASP A 162 -7.96 10.77 -8.76
C ASP A 162 -8.60 9.38 -8.66
N GLU A 163 -9.11 9.05 -7.47
CA GLU A 163 -9.75 7.76 -7.18
C GLU A 163 -11.08 7.55 -7.91
N SER A 164 -11.66 8.61 -8.50
CA SER A 164 -12.86 8.50 -9.33
C SER A 164 -12.58 7.96 -10.74
N THR A 165 -11.30 7.91 -11.15
CA THR A 165 -10.88 7.44 -12.47
C THR A 165 -11.36 6.01 -12.75
N ARG A 166 -11.86 5.79 -13.97
CA ARG A 166 -12.26 4.49 -14.49
C ARG A 166 -11.19 3.97 -15.44
N PHE A 167 -10.78 2.72 -15.25
CA PHE A 167 -9.71 2.08 -16.04
C PHE A 167 -10.30 1.01 -16.94
N PHE A 168 -10.49 1.35 -18.22
CA PHE A 168 -11.04 0.44 -19.21
C PHE A 168 -9.96 -0.49 -19.75
N THR A 169 -10.27 -1.79 -19.85
CA THR A 169 -9.36 -2.77 -20.45
C THR A 169 -9.49 -2.80 -21.97
N THR A 170 -8.37 -2.98 -22.67
CA THR A 170 -8.30 -3.22 -24.11
C THR A 170 -7.95 -4.68 -24.39
N PRO A 171 -8.66 -5.40 -25.29
CA PRO A 171 -8.44 -6.82 -25.59
C PRO A 171 -7.20 -7.02 -26.47
N LEU A 172 -6.03 -7.03 -25.84
CA LEU A 172 -4.75 -7.32 -26.46
C LEU A 172 -3.81 -7.89 -25.39
N GLU A 173 -3.05 -8.93 -25.76
CA GLU A 173 -2.15 -9.57 -24.82
C GLU A 173 -1.05 -8.62 -24.35
N TRP A 174 -0.81 -8.57 -23.04
CA TRP A 174 0.31 -7.84 -22.45
C TRP A 174 0.76 -8.53 -21.17
N ASN A 175 2.07 -8.77 -21.03
CA ASN A 175 2.67 -9.40 -19.84
C ASN A 175 1.99 -10.72 -19.43
N GLY A 176 1.59 -11.54 -20.42
CA GLY A 176 0.95 -12.84 -20.20
C GLY A 176 -0.51 -12.75 -19.73
N ARG A 177 -1.17 -11.60 -19.88
CA ARG A 177 -2.59 -11.39 -19.58
C ARG A 177 -3.36 -11.05 -20.85
N LYS A 178 -4.65 -11.39 -20.89
CA LYS A 178 -5.49 -11.28 -22.10
C LYS A 178 -5.85 -9.85 -22.49
N ASN A 179 -5.78 -8.92 -21.53
CA ASN A 179 -6.10 -7.51 -21.73
C ASN A 179 -5.01 -6.62 -21.13
N TRP A 180 -5.08 -5.33 -21.45
CA TRP A 180 -4.25 -4.30 -20.80
C TRP A 180 -5.04 -3.03 -20.50
N THR A 181 -4.51 -2.21 -19.59
CA THR A 181 -4.94 -0.82 -19.37
C THR A 181 -3.74 0.07 -19.08
N HIS A 182 -3.93 1.39 -19.12
CA HIS A 182 -2.92 2.36 -18.72
C HIS A 182 -3.24 2.93 -17.34
N ILE A 183 -2.20 3.23 -16.57
CA ILE A 183 -2.32 3.86 -15.26
C ILE A 183 -1.37 5.05 -15.13
N TYR A 184 -1.75 6.00 -14.28
CA TYR A 184 -0.79 6.94 -13.69
C TYR A 184 -0.32 6.37 -12.35
N ILE A 185 0.99 6.20 -12.17
CA ILE A 185 1.56 5.64 -10.94
C ILE A 185 2.76 6.47 -10.46
N PRO A 186 2.57 7.37 -9.47
CA PRO A 186 3.64 8.19 -8.93
C PRO A 186 4.75 7.39 -8.24
N SER A 187 5.93 8.00 -8.09
CA SER A 187 7.04 7.40 -7.34
C SER A 187 6.65 7.08 -5.90
N ARG A 188 7.06 5.90 -5.41
CA ARG A 188 6.78 5.36 -4.06
C ARG A 188 5.29 5.35 -3.72
N THR A 189 4.49 4.78 -4.62
CA THR A 189 3.06 4.58 -4.40
C THR A 189 2.65 3.15 -4.71
N ALA A 190 1.55 2.72 -4.11
CA ALA A 190 0.82 1.54 -4.51
C ALA A 190 -0.68 1.86 -4.63
N ILE A 191 -1.31 1.23 -5.62
CA ILE A 191 -2.76 1.23 -5.80
C ILE A 191 -3.26 -0.21 -5.92
N VAL A 192 -4.48 -0.44 -5.44
CA VAL A 192 -5.20 -1.70 -5.64
C VAL A 192 -6.48 -1.37 -6.39
N MET A 193 -6.72 -2.08 -7.48
CA MET A 193 -7.91 -1.92 -8.29
C MET A 193 -8.80 -3.16 -8.21
N ALA A 194 -10.11 -2.93 -8.26
CA ALA A 194 -11.11 -3.98 -8.39
C ALA A 194 -11.92 -3.77 -9.67
N LEU A 195 -12.41 -4.85 -10.25
CA LEU A 195 -13.42 -4.78 -11.30
C LEU A 195 -14.65 -4.04 -10.74
N GLY A 196 -15.10 -3.01 -11.45
CA GLY A 196 -16.32 -2.29 -11.14
C GLY A 196 -17.54 -3.13 -11.50
N ASP A 197 -18.60 -2.99 -10.72
CA ASP A 197 -19.90 -3.51 -11.13
C ASP A 197 -20.39 -2.62 -12.27
N ASP A 198 -20.39 -3.16 -13.50
CA ASP A 198 -21.09 -2.53 -14.62
C ASP A 198 -22.60 -2.61 -14.32
N GLN A 199 -23.12 -1.72 -13.47
CA GLN A 199 -24.54 -1.41 -13.53
C GLN A 199 -24.76 -0.64 -14.83
N GLN A 200 -25.23 -1.38 -15.84
CA GLN A 200 -25.99 -0.85 -16.96
C GLN A 200 -27.03 0.12 -16.39
N SER A 201 -26.76 1.43 -16.51
CA SER A 201 -27.76 2.49 -16.43
C SER A 201 -28.26 2.80 -17.84
#